data_AF-A0AA42Y4T0-F1
#
_entry.id   AF-A0AA42Y4T0-F1
#
_cell.length_a   1.000
_cell.length_b   1.000
_cell.length_c   1.000
_cell.angle_alpha   90.00
_cell.angle_beta   90.00
_cell.angle_gamma   90.00
#
_symmetry.space_group_name_H-M   'P 1'
#
loop_
_entity.id
_entity.type
_entity.pdbx_description
1 polymer ?
#
loop_
_entity_poly.entity_id
_entity_poly.type
_entity_poly.pdbx_seq_one_letter_code
_entity_poly.pdbx_strand_id
1 'polypeptide(L)' 'MGSPDLLLICVFSFAAVFLLLSVLALVMRALIALFPQHTGLTDAAVLAAVAAAVSAAHPGATITRIEETR' A
#
# COMPACT_ATOMS: atom_id res chain seq x y z
N MET A 1 -41.28 -30.58 3.22
CA MET A 1 -40.15 -30.76 4.15
C MET A 1 -38.87 -30.63 3.32
N GLY A 2 -38.07 -29.58 3.52
CA GLY A 2 -36.85 -29.30 2.73
C GLY A 2 -36.56 -27.80 2.47
N SER A 3 -37.45 -26.88 2.86
CA SER A 3 -37.25 -25.43 2.75
C SER A 3 -36.07 -24.85 3.58
N PRO A 4 -35.75 -25.32 4.80
CA PRO A 4 -34.63 -24.75 5.56
C PRO A 4 -33.26 -25.07 4.94
N ASP A 5 -33.06 -26.26 4.36
CA ASP A 5 -31.75 -26.68 3.85
C ASP A 5 -31.26 -25.85 2.65
N LEU A 6 -32.17 -25.47 1.74
CA LEU A 6 -31.82 -24.65 0.58
C LEU A 6 -31.46 -23.21 0.97
N LEU A 7 -32.22 -22.62 1.90
CA LEU A 7 -31.90 -21.29 2.43
C LEU A 7 -30.56 -21.29 3.16
N LEU A 8 -30.29 -22.34 3.93
CA LEU A 8 -29.05 -22.52 4.66
C LEU A 8 -27.85 -22.64 3.70
N ILE A 9 -27.97 -23.46 2.64
CA ILE A 9 -26.91 -23.60 1.62
C ILE A 9 -26.64 -22.27 0.90
N CYS A 10 -27.68 -21.49 0.59
CA CYS A 10 -27.54 -20.20 -0.08
C CYS A 10 -26.83 -19.18 0.81
N VAL A 11 -27.14 -19.14 2.11
CA VAL A 11 -26.46 -18.26 3.06
C VAL A 11 -24.99 -18.67 3.23
N PHE A 12 -24.71 -19.97 3.32
CA PHE A 12 -23.34 -20.48 3.43
C PHE A 12 -22.51 -20.17 2.20
N SER A 13 -23.05 -20.33 0.98
CA SER A 13 -22.30 -20.01 -0.24
C SER A 13 -22.01 -18.52 -0.35
N PHE A 14 -22.98 -17.68 -0.02
CA PHE A 14 -22.81 -16.23 -0.01
C PHE A 14 -21.74 -15.79 1.02
N ALA A 15 -21.81 -16.34 2.23
CA ALA A 15 -20.82 -16.09 3.27
C ALA A 15 -19.42 -16.55 2.85
N ALA A 16 -19.30 -17.73 2.22
CA ALA A 16 -18.02 -18.25 1.73
C ALA A 16 -17.39 -17.35 0.66
N VAL A 17 -18.19 -16.83 -0.28
CA VAL A 17 -17.69 -15.90 -1.31
C VAL A 17 -17.24 -14.58 -0.67
N PHE A 18 -18.00 -14.02 0.26
CA PHE A 18 -17.60 -12.82 1.00
C PHE A 18 -16.32 -13.04 1.79
N LEU A 19 -16.18 -14.20 2.42
CA LEU A 19 -14.98 -14.57 3.17
C LEU A 19 -13.78 -14.69 2.23
N LEU A 20 -13.93 -15.33 1.07
CA LEU A 20 -12.87 -15.42 0.07
C LEU A 20 -12.44 -14.04 -0.44
N LEU A 21 -13.39 -13.17 -0.80
CA LEU A 21 -13.10 -11.82 -1.28
C LEU A 21 -12.44 -10.96 -0.20
N SER A 22 -12.89 -11.08 1.06
CA SER A 22 -12.31 -10.33 2.17
C SER A 22 -10.87 -10.76 2.46
N VAL A 23 -10.57 -12.05 2.43
CA VAL A 23 -9.19 -12.58 2.56
C VAL A 23 -8.32 -12.04 1.43
N LEU A 24 -8.80 -12.08 0.18
CA LEU A 24 -8.03 -11.59 -0.97
C LEU A 24 -7.73 -10.10 -0.87
N ALA A 25 -8.72 -9.29 -0.44
CA ALA A 25 -8.54 -7.86 -0.19
C ALA A 25 -7.52 -7.61 0.94
N LEU A 26 -7.56 -8.42 1.99
CA LEU A 26 -6.62 -8.34 3.12
C LEU A 26 -5.20 -8.67 2.66
N VAL A 27 -5.03 -9.71 1.84
CA VAL A 27 -3.74 -10.05 1.23
C VAL A 27 -3.22 -8.89 0.37
N MET A 28 -4.04 -8.32 -0.50
CA MET A 28 -3.62 -7.17 -1.31
C MET A 28 -3.20 -5.99 -0.43
N ARG A 29 -3.95 -5.70 0.63
CA ARG A 29 -3.64 -4.63 1.58
C ARG A 29 -2.37 -4.90 2.39
N ALA A 30 -2.15 -6.15 2.77
CA ALA A 30 -0.93 -6.60 3.44
C ALA A 30 0.28 -6.47 2.51
N LEU A 31 0.12 -6.83 1.23
CA LEU A 31 1.17 -6.66 0.22
C LEU A 31 1.51 -5.17 0.01
N ILE A 32 0.51 -4.29 -0.04
CA ILE A 32 0.74 -2.83 -0.13
C ILE A 32 1.41 -2.28 1.14
N ALA A 33 1.05 -2.79 2.32
CA ALA A 33 1.66 -2.38 3.57
C ALA A 33 3.11 -2.88 3.72
N LEU A 34 3.39 -4.09 3.23
CA LEU A 34 4.72 -4.71 3.28
C LEU A 34 5.65 -4.15 2.19
N PHE A 35 5.10 -3.86 1.01
CA PHE A 35 5.78 -3.25 -0.12
C PHE A 35 5.07 -1.94 -0.49
N PRO A 36 5.26 -0.88 0.31
CA PRO A 36 4.74 0.43 -0.04
C PRO A 36 5.41 0.87 -1.34
N GLN A 37 4.63 0.81 -2.41
CA GLN A 37 4.96 1.44 -3.68
C GLN A 37 5.12 2.95 -3.43
N HIS A 38 6.38 3.42 -3.33
CA HIS A 38 6.74 4.84 -3.31
C HIS A 38 6.49 5.45 -4.69
N THR A 39 5.24 5.43 -5.16
CA THR A 39 4.79 6.19 -6.32
C THR A 39 4.77 7.66 -5.93
N GLY A 40 5.87 8.37 -6.20
CA GLY A 40 5.91 9.83 -6.23
C GLY A 40 6.80 10.55 -5.23
N LEU A 41 7.75 9.88 -4.58
CA LEU A 41 8.73 10.59 -3.76
C LEU A 41 10.07 9.90 -3.94
N THR A 42 11.03 10.68 -4.44
CA THR A 42 12.46 10.39 -4.56
C THR A 42 12.89 9.34 -3.54
N ASP A 43 13.53 8.25 -4.01
CA ASP A 43 14.02 7.15 -3.19
C ASP A 43 14.62 7.69 -1.88
N ALA A 44 14.20 7.15 -0.74
CA ALA A 44 14.62 7.65 0.56
C ALA A 44 16.15 7.71 0.68
N ALA A 45 16.85 6.80 -0.01
CA ALA A 45 18.30 6.82 -0.16
C ALA A 45 18.80 8.07 -0.92
N VAL A 46 18.14 8.45 -2.01
CA VAL A 46 18.46 9.65 -2.80
C VAL A 46 18.12 10.92 -2.02
N LEU A 47 16.97 10.97 -1.34
CA LEU A 47 16.63 12.10 -0.47
C LEU A 47 17.66 12.27 0.65
N ALA A 48 18.11 11.17 1.27
CA ALA A 48 19.13 11.21 2.32
C ALA A 48 20.49 11.68 1.78
N ALA A 49 20.89 11.18 0.60
CA ALA A 49 22.13 11.59 -0.06
C ALA A 49 22.11 13.09 -0.44
N VAL A 50 21.02 13.58 -1.01
CA VAL A 50 20.85 14.99 -1.36
C VAL A 50 20.79 15.85 -0.10
N ALA A 51 20.07 15.44 0.94
CA ALA A 51 20.02 16.17 2.21
C ALA A 51 21.39 16.26 2.89
N ALA A 52 22.18 15.18 2.87
CA ALA A 52 23.55 15.19 3.39
C ALA A 52 24.45 16.15 2.58
N ALA A 53 24.35 16.14 1.24
CA ALA A 53 25.12 17.04 0.40
C ALA A 53 24.72 18.52 0.59
N VAL A 54 23.41 18.81 0.63
CA VAL A 54 22.88 20.18 0.80
C VAL A 54 23.20 20.71 2.19
N SER A 55 23.08 19.90 3.25
CA SER A 55 23.43 20.35 4.60
C SER A 55 24.92 20.64 4.78
N ALA A 56 25.79 19.92 4.06
CA ALA A 56 27.22 20.19 4.05
C ALA A 56 27.59 21.48 3.29
N ALA A 57 26.92 21.76 2.16
CA ALA A 57 27.20 22.95 1.35
C ALA A 57 26.48 24.21 1.85
N HIS A 58 25.25 24.06 2.32
CA HIS A 58 24.32 25.14 2.70
C HIS A 58 23.58 24.80 4.00
N PRO A 59 24.23 25.00 5.17
CA PRO A 59 23.61 24.72 6.46
C PRO A 59 22.38 25.61 6.70
N GLY A 60 21.26 25.00 7.08
CA GLY A 60 19.99 25.68 7.36
C GLY A 60 19.06 25.87 6.15
N ALA A 61 19.46 25.45 4.95
CA ALA A 61 18.59 25.47 3.78
C ALA A 61 17.52 24.37 3.84
N THR A 62 16.30 24.68 3.38
CA THR A 62 15.19 23.71 3.30
C THR A 62 15.00 23.27 1.85
N ILE A 63 14.99 21.96 1.61
CA ILE A 63 14.76 21.39 0.27
C ILE A 63 13.25 21.45 -0.01
N THR A 64 12.83 22.30 -0.94
CA THR A 64 11.41 22.50 -1.29
C THR A 64 10.98 21.74 -2.53
N ARG A 65 11.91 21.35 -3.41
CA ARG A 65 11.63 20.63 -4.66
C ARG A 65 12.88 19.90 -5.16
N ILE A 66 12.73 18.64 -5.57
CA ILE A 66 13.80 17.82 -6.17
C ILE A 66 13.30 17.38 -7.56
N GLU A 67 13.99 17.79 -8.62
CA GLU A 67 13.74 17.35 -9.98
C GLU A 67 15.03 16.76 -10.56
N GLU A 68 14.92 15.62 -11.20
CA GLU A 68 16.00 15.08 -12.03
C GLU A 68 15.98 15.80 -13.38
N THR A 69 17.09 16.45 -13.74
CA THR A 69 17.26 17.00 -15.10
C THR A 69 18.09 16.01 -15.92
N ARG A 70 17.53 15.54 -17.03
CA ARG A 70 18.17 14.58 -17.96
C ARG A 70 18.95 15.29 -19.06
#